data_AF-A0A1V9B8P0-F1
#
_entry.id   AF-A0A1V9B8P0-F1
#
_cell.length_a   1.000
_cell.length_b   1.000
_cell.length_c   1.000
_cell.angle_alpha   90.00
_cell.angle_beta   90.00
_cell.angle_gamma   90.00
#
_symmetry.space_group_name_H-M   'P 1'
#
loop_
_entity.id
_entity.type
_entity.pdbx_description
1 polymer ?
#
loop_
_entity_poly.entity_id
_entity_poly.type
_entity_poly.pdbx_seq_one_letter_code
_entity_poly.pdbx_strand_id
1 'polypeptide(L)' 'MFTNYVMETSPYERGVTSGMYNFVRWMGAAIAPVLSGAIGHAISAKTPFMVAMALSLAAFLFFAWRKREPSATKTA' A
#
# COMPACT_ATOMS: atom_id res chain seq x y z
N MET A 1 2.07 9.60 -8.68
CA MET A 1 2.16 9.29 -7.23
C MET A 1 0.85 8.66 -6.77
N PHE A 2 0.88 7.60 -5.94
CA PHE A 2 -0.34 6.91 -5.44
C PHE A 2 -1.31 7.85 -4.72
N THR A 3 -0.79 8.84 -4.01
CA THR A 3 -1.60 9.88 -3.35
C THR A 3 -2.51 10.60 -4.35
N ASN A 4 -1.97 11.10 -5.48
CA ASN A 4 -2.79 11.80 -6.48
C ASN A 4 -3.87 10.89 -7.07
N TYR A 5 -3.52 9.65 -7.38
CA TYR A 5 -4.47 8.66 -7.90
C TYR A 5 -5.66 8.46 -6.95
N VAL A 6 -5.40 8.31 -5.64
CA VAL A 6 -6.46 8.16 -4.64
C VAL A 6 -7.30 9.44 -4.50
N MET A 7 -6.68 10.61 -4.58
CA MET A 7 -7.39 11.89 -4.50
C MET A 7 -8.31 12.16 -5.71
N GLU A 8 -7.97 11.64 -6.89
CA GLU A 8 -8.74 11.82 -8.12
C GLU A 8 -9.84 10.76 -8.32
N THR A 9 -9.66 9.56 -7.75
CA THR A 9 -10.58 8.43 -7.95
C THR A 9 -11.60 8.24 -6.83
N SER A 10 -11.34 8.80 -5.64
CA SER A 10 -12.25 8.66 -4.50
C SER A 10 -13.55 9.46 -4.71
N PRO A 11 -14.74 8.87 -4.41
CA PRO A 11 -16.01 9.59 -4.42
C PRO A 11 -16.26 10.41 -3.15
N TYR A 12 -15.38 10.32 -2.15
CA TYR A 12 -15.53 10.98 -0.85
C TYR A 12 -14.82 12.33 -0.80
N GLU A 13 -15.14 13.13 0.23
CA GLU A 13 -14.45 14.39 0.49
C GLU A 13 -12.93 14.21 0.60
N ARG A 14 -12.19 15.23 0.17
CA ARG A 14 -10.72 15.22 0.15
C ARG A 14 -10.12 15.00 1.55
N GLY A 15 -10.73 15.56 2.59
CA GLY A 15 -10.31 15.37 3.98
C GLY A 15 -10.34 13.90 4.39
N VAL A 16 -11.49 13.23 4.19
CA VAL A 16 -11.67 11.80 4.50
C VAL A 16 -10.73 10.93 3.65
N THR A 17 -10.66 11.18 2.34
CA THR A 17 -9.81 10.43 1.41
C THR A 17 -8.34 10.51 1.79
N SER A 18 -7.84 11.72 2.05
CA SER A 18 -6.43 11.93 2.44
C SER A 18 -6.15 11.38 3.85
N GLY A 19 -7.09 11.50 4.78
CA GLY A 19 -6.98 10.93 6.12
C GLY A 19 -6.83 9.41 6.07
N MET A 20 -7.70 8.72 5.34
CA MET A 20 -7.66 7.26 5.19
C MET A 20 -6.39 6.78 4.46
N TYR A 21 -5.99 7.46 3.38
CA TYR A 21 -4.75 7.14 2.68
C TYR A 21 -3.53 7.25 3.61
N ASN A 22 -3.44 8.36 4.37
CA ASN A 22 -2.34 8.56 5.30
C ASN A 22 -2.38 7.58 6.48
N PHE A 23 -3.57 7.25 6.99
CA PHE A 23 -3.72 6.27 8.05
C PHE A 23 -3.13 4.91 7.64
N VAL A 24 -3.53 4.35 6.50
CA VAL A 24 -3.01 3.06 6.02
C VAL A 24 -1.50 3.12 5.79
N ARG A 25 -1.01 4.20 5.17
CA ARG A 25 0.41 4.40 4.89
C ARG A 25 1.24 4.43 6.19
N TRP A 26 0.80 5.20 7.17
CA TRP A 26 1.52 5.34 8.44
C TRP A 26 1.37 4.13 9.35
N MET A 27 0.23 3.44 9.29
CA MET A 27 0.04 2.16 9.98
C MET A 27 1.06 1.12 9.51
N GLY A 28 1.28 1.01 8.19
CA GLY A 28 2.35 0.16 7.64
C GLY A 28 3.74 0.56 8.14
N ALA A 29 4.04 1.86 8.16
CA ALA A 29 5.31 2.38 8.68
C ALA A 29 5.50 2.17 10.19
N ALA A 30 4.43 2.08 10.98
CA ALA A 30 4.50 1.75 12.40
C ALA A 30 4.72 0.25 12.65
N ILE A 31 4.04 -0.60 11.88
CA ILE A 31 4.10 -2.07 12.03
C ILE A 31 5.41 -2.64 11.48
N ALA A 32 5.92 -2.11 10.36
CA ALA A 32 7.06 -2.68 9.66
C ALA A 32 8.34 -2.78 10.52
N PRO A 33 8.77 -1.75 11.29
CA PRO A 33 9.95 -1.84 12.13
C PRO A 33 9.82 -2.89 13.25
N VAL A 34 8.64 -2.99 13.86
CA VAL A 34 8.38 -3.94 14.95
C VAL A 34 8.46 -5.38 14.43
N LEU A 35 7.78 -5.67 13.33
CA LEU A 35 7.84 -7.00 12.70
C LEU A 35 9.25 -7.31 12.17
N SER A 36 9.91 -6.34 11.54
CA SER A 36 11.27 -6.49 11.03
C SER A 36 12.26 -6.79 12.15
N GLY A 37 12.14 -6.12 13.30
CA GLY A 37 12.96 -6.37 14.47
C GLY A 37 12.74 -7.76 15.04
N ALA A 38 11.48 -8.16 15.22
CA ALA A 38 11.13 -9.48 15.75
C ALA A 38 11.61 -10.63 14.83
N ILE A 39 11.36 -10.52 13.52
CA ILE A 39 11.78 -11.53 12.52
C ILE A 39 13.30 -11.57 12.39
N GLY A 40 13.94 -10.39 12.40
CA GLY A 40 15.39 -10.25 12.32
C GLY A 40 16.10 -10.94 13.48
N HIS A 41 15.54 -10.83 14.69
CA HIS A 41 16.10 -11.45 15.89
C HIS A 41 15.81 -12.96 15.97
N ALA A 42 14.62 -13.39 15.57
CA ALA A 42 14.21 -14.79 15.71
C ALA A 42 14.83 -15.75 14.69
N ILE A 43 15.12 -15.28 13.46
CA ILE A 43 15.57 -16.14 12.36
C ILE A 43 16.95 -15.71 11.85
N SER A 44 17.04 -14.50 11.30
CA SER A 44 18.28 -13.94 10.75
C SER A 44 18.06 -12.48 10.35
N ALA A 45 19.12 -11.68 10.39
CA ALA A 45 19.11 -10.30 9.90
C ALA A 45 18.69 -10.16 8.42
N LYS A 46 18.81 -11.22 7.60
CA LYS A 46 18.42 -11.20 6.18
C LYS A 46 16.93 -11.45 5.95
N THR A 47 16.26 -12.11 6.88
CA THR A 47 14.88 -12.58 6.72
C THR A 47 13.86 -11.45 6.49
N PRO A 48 13.92 -10.30 7.20
CA PRO A 48 12.99 -9.20 6.95
C PRO A 48 13.01 -8.67 5.50
N PHE A 49 14.18 -8.67 4.86
CA PHE A 49 14.30 -8.25 3.46
C PHE A 49 13.63 -9.24 2.50
N MET A 50 13.74 -10.54 2.76
CA MET A 50 13.05 -11.56 1.98
C MET A 50 11.54 -11.45 2.12
N VAL A 51 11.05 -11.15 3.33
CA VAL A 51 9.62 -10.89 3.58
C VAL A 51 9.16 -9.64 2.83
N ALA A 52 9.92 -8.54 2.89
CA ALA A 52 9.62 -7.32 2.15
C ALA A 52 9.59 -7.55 0.63
N MET A 53 10.52 -8.34 0.09
CA MET A 53 10.55 -8.75 -1.31
C MET A 53 9.29 -9.54 -1.68
N ALA A 54 8.92 -10.55 -0.89
CA ALA A 54 7.74 -11.37 -1.14
C ALA A 54 6.45 -10.53 -1.11
N LEU A 55 6.30 -9.63 -0.13
CA LEU A 55 5.16 -8.73 -0.03
C LEU A 55 5.09 -7.75 -1.22
N SER A 56 6.23 -7.19 -1.63
CA SER A 56 6.31 -6.27 -2.77
C SER A 56 5.94 -6.95 -4.08
N LEU A 57 6.41 -8.19 -4.27
CA LEU A 57 6.07 -8.99 -5.44
C LEU A 57 4.58 -9.36 -5.44
N ALA A 58 4.01 -9.76 -4.31
CA ALA A 58 2.59 -10.03 -4.19
C ALA A 58 1.73 -8.80 -4.51
N ALA A 59 2.11 -7.62 -4.01
CA ALA A 59 1.43 -6.36 -4.33
C ALA A 59 1.51 -6.04 -5.83
N PHE A 60 2.69 -6.21 -6.45
CA PHE A 60 2.86 -6.02 -7.89
C PHE A 60 1.98 -6.97 -8.70
N LEU A 61 1.98 -8.26 -8.38
CA LEU A 61 1.15 -9.27 -9.05
C LEU A 61 -0.34 -8.98 -8.88
N PHE A 62 -0.77 -8.54 -7.70
CA PHE A 62 -2.13 -8.12 -7.45
C PHE A 62 -2.55 -6.95 -8.36
N PHE A 63 -1.69 -5.93 -8.48
CA PHE A 63 -1.95 -4.81 -9.40
C PHE A 63 -1.91 -5.23 -10.87
N ALA A 64 -1.03 -6.15 -11.26
CA ALA A 64 -0.92 -6.66 -12.63
C ALA A 64 -2.13 -7.51 -13.03
N TRP A 65 -2.68 -8.30 -12.11
CA TRP A 65 -3.84 -9.15 -12.37
C TRP A 65 -5.16 -8.38 -12.32
N ARG A 66 -5.24 -7.31 -11.53
CA ARG A 66 -6.43 -6.46 -11.49
C ARG A 66 -6.60 -5.75 -12.84
N LYS A 67 -7.48 -6.29 -13.70
CA LYS A 67 -7.89 -5.66 -14.97
C LYS A 67 -8.37 -4.24 -14.66
N ARG A 68 -7.86 -3.26 -15.40
CA ARG A 68 -8.37 -1.88 -15.32
C ARG A 68 -9.80 -1.89 -15.85
N GLU A 69 -10.77 -1.69 -14.99
CA GLU A 69 -12.10 -1.27 -15.45
C GLU A 69 -11.93 0.13 -16.09
N PRO A 70 -12.45 0.36 -17.30
CA PRO A 70 -12.42 1.68 -17.91
C PRO A 70 -13.12 2.66 -16.97
N SER A 71 -12.39 3.65 -16.47
CA SER A 71 -12.96 4.72 -15.67
C SER A 71 -14.04 5.40 -16.52
N ALA A 72 -15.29 5.31 -16.07
CA ALA A 72 -16.41 5.98 -16.71
C ALA A 72 -16.04 7.47 -16.85
N THR A 73 -15.96 7.93 -18.10
CA THR A 73 -15.84 9.33 -18.48
C THR A 73 -16.86 10.13 -17.68
N LYS A 74 -16.40 10.90 -16.69
CA LYS A 74 -17.22 11.93 -16.05
C LYS A 74 -17.49 12.98 -17.11
N THR A 75 -18.60 12.80 -17.81
CA THR A 75 -19.18 13.75 -18.74
C THR A 75 -20.11 14.64 -17.93
N ALA A 76 -19.67 15.86 -17.63
CA ALA A 76 -20.48 17.05 -17.36
C ALA A 76 -19.54 18.21 -17.00
#